data_AF-A0A7Y1T1W5-F1
#
_entry.id   AF-A0A7Y1T1W5-F1
#
_cell.length_a   1.000
_cell.length_b   1.000
_cell.length_c   1.000
_cell.angle_alpha   90.00
_cell.angle_beta   90.00
_cell.angle_gamma   90.00
#
_symmetry.space_group_name_H-M   'P 1'
#
loop_
_entity.id
_entity.type
_entity.pdbx_description
1 polymer ?
#
loop_
_entity_poly.entity_id
_entity_poly.type
_entity_poly.pdbx_seq_one_letter_code
_entity_poly.pdbx_strand_id
1 'polypeptide(L)'
;YTTLFNTIGMMVETHMLKPYEMRVKGTYELMKSMIEITDHLAKNIVERREAQTQAILNSKTLPLDWEIDTTQSSTISFKGYEADYIESDVTNAERLKYDKKRPFEKPVVYSNYYTPKLEVEVPEAYIIPQQWYGVIELMKLNAINYQTLKKDTTLTVESYKIDTYETRRSPYEGHYQHYNTTVKSTTKDVTFRQGDIVVNTAQFGKRYIVETLEPQAPDSFFNWNFFDTILQQKEGFSPYVWEDIAARLLKLDPKLQIKFNVKKSYDPDFANNWFAQLDWLHKQSPYYEEAHMQYPVYRLISG
;
A
#
# COMPACT_ATOMS: atom_id res chain seq x y z
N TYR A 1 -0.60 12.67 4.10
CA TYR A 1 0.82 12.25 4.07
C TYR A 1 1.75 13.00 5.02
N THR A 2 1.29 13.68 6.08
CA THR A 2 2.18 14.49 6.95
C THR A 2 3.32 13.67 7.58
N THR A 3 3.01 12.44 8.01
CA THR A 3 3.96 11.51 8.62
C THR A 3 5.08 11.09 7.66
N LEU A 4 4.83 11.03 6.35
CA LEU A 4 5.83 10.72 5.32
C LEU A 4 6.86 11.85 5.15
N PHE A 5 6.62 13.02 5.73
CA PHE A 5 7.54 14.18 5.77
C PHE A 5 7.99 14.53 7.19
N ASN A 6 8.01 13.54 8.09
CA ASN A 6 8.41 13.68 9.49
C ASN A 6 7.67 14.83 10.20
N THR A 7 6.40 15.04 9.83
CA THR A 7 5.58 16.14 10.33
C THR A 7 4.43 15.57 11.16
N ILE A 8 4.26 16.11 12.37
CA ILE A 8 3.19 15.72 13.28
C ILE A 8 1.85 16.06 12.63
N GLY A 9 0.95 15.08 12.56
CA GLY A 9 -0.44 15.27 12.17
C GLY A 9 -1.36 14.88 13.31
N MET A 10 -2.49 15.57 13.43
CA MET A 10 -3.54 15.22 14.39
C MET A 10 -4.89 15.35 13.70
N MET A 11 -5.71 14.31 13.81
CA MET A 11 -7.11 14.34 13.44
C MET A 11 -7.93 14.55 14.71
N VAL A 12 -8.74 15.59 14.74
CA VAL A 12 -9.54 15.95 15.91
C VAL A 12 -10.99 15.58 15.66
N GLU A 13 -11.49 14.64 16.45
CA GLU A 13 -12.90 14.27 16.46
C GLU A 13 -13.53 14.62 17.80
N THR A 14 -14.59 15.43 17.77
CA THR A 14 -15.37 15.74 18.97
C THR A 14 -16.64 14.89 19.00
N HIS A 15 -17.01 14.43 20.18
CA HIS A 15 -18.16 13.55 20.35
C HIS A 15 -19.46 14.19 19.85
N MET A 16 -20.07 13.64 18.79
CA MET A 16 -21.21 14.22 18.07
C MET A 16 -22.41 14.61 18.97
N LEU A 17 -22.65 13.86 20.04
CA LEU A 17 -23.77 14.08 20.98
C LEU A 17 -23.55 15.22 22.00
N LYS A 18 -22.41 15.91 21.99
CA LYS A 18 -22.19 17.08 22.86
C LYS A 18 -22.81 18.34 22.22
N PRO A 19 -23.32 19.30 23.02
CA PRO A 19 -23.83 20.57 22.51
C PRO A 19 -22.82 21.24 21.57
N TYR A 20 -23.31 21.81 20.45
CA TYR A 20 -22.46 22.38 19.41
C TYR A 20 -21.47 23.42 19.98
N GLU A 21 -21.96 24.34 20.82
CA GLU A 21 -21.13 25.36 21.46
C GLU A 21 -19.95 24.74 22.23
N MET A 22 -20.18 23.65 22.96
CA MET A 22 -19.13 22.96 23.71
C MET A 22 -18.13 22.26 22.79
N ARG A 23 -18.59 21.71 21.65
CA ARG A 23 -17.70 21.10 20.66
C ARG A 23 -16.79 22.16 20.04
N VAL A 24 -17.34 23.30 19.66
CA VAL A 24 -16.56 24.44 19.13
C VAL A 24 -15.55 24.94 20.15
N LYS A 25 -15.98 25.20 21.40
CA LYS A 25 -15.07 25.63 22.47
C LYS A 25 -13.99 24.58 22.77
N GLY A 26 -14.34 23.29 22.82
CA GLY A 26 -13.39 22.21 23.04
C GLY A 26 -12.33 22.11 21.95
N THR A 27 -12.73 22.17 20.68
CA THR A 27 -11.78 22.20 19.55
C THR A 27 -10.92 23.46 19.58
N TYR A 28 -11.49 24.61 19.93
CA TYR A 28 -10.75 25.87 20.04
C TYR A 28 -9.67 25.82 21.13
N GLU A 29 -10.01 25.35 22.33
CA GLU A 29 -9.04 25.19 23.42
C GLU A 29 -7.99 24.13 23.10
N LEU A 30 -8.37 23.04 22.43
CA LEU A 30 -7.39 22.05 21.93
C LEU A 30 -6.38 22.69 20.97
N MET A 31 -6.85 23.49 20.00
CA MET A 31 -5.96 24.17 19.04
C MET A 31 -5.00 25.13 19.76
N LYS A 32 -5.47 25.89 20.75
CA LYS A 32 -4.60 26.73 21.57
C LYS A 32 -3.53 25.92 22.29
N SER A 33 -3.93 24.85 22.99
CA SER A 33 -2.98 24.00 23.70
C SER A 33 -1.98 23.35 22.76
N MET A 34 -2.40 22.94 21.56
CA MET A 34 -1.48 22.44 20.55
C MET A 34 -0.45 23.48 20.15
N ILE A 35 -0.88 24.73 19.88
CA ILE A 35 0.02 25.83 19.54
C ILE A 35 1.02 26.07 20.68
N GLU A 36 0.54 26.20 21.92
CA GLU A 36 1.37 26.41 23.11
C GLU A 36 2.40 25.28 23.31
N ILE A 37 1.97 24.02 23.17
CA ILE A 37 2.87 22.85 23.27
C ILE A 37 3.90 22.87 22.14
N THR A 38 3.48 23.15 20.90
CA THR A 38 4.41 23.18 19.77
C THR A 38 5.40 24.33 19.86
N ASP A 39 5.01 25.49 20.39
CA ASP A 39 5.90 26.62 20.63
C ASP A 39 6.92 26.30 21.73
N HIS A 40 6.44 25.79 22.87
CA HIS A 40 7.31 25.38 23.98
C HIS A 40 8.30 24.29 23.55
N LEU A 41 7.87 23.31 22.75
CA LEU A 41 8.71 22.20 22.29
C LEU A 41 9.37 22.45 20.93
N ALA A 42 9.29 23.66 20.37
CA ALA A 42 9.68 23.95 18.99
C ALA A 42 11.09 23.45 18.65
N LYS A 43 12.06 23.75 19.53
CA LYS A 43 13.45 23.30 19.35
C LYS A 43 13.56 21.79 19.28
N ASN A 44 12.92 21.07 20.21
CA ASN A 44 12.98 19.60 20.22
C ASN A 44 12.30 18.99 19.00
N ILE A 45 11.16 19.54 18.57
CA ILE A 45 10.43 19.08 17.39
C ILE A 45 11.29 19.23 16.14
N VAL A 46 11.94 20.39 15.96
CA VAL A 46 12.84 20.65 14.82
C VAL A 46 14.03 19.68 14.84
N GLU A 47 14.72 19.55 15.97
CA GLU A 47 15.86 18.63 16.12
C GLU A 47 15.47 17.18 15.80
N ARG A 48 14.32 16.71 16.32
CA ARG A 48 13.80 15.36 16.07
C ARG A 48 13.47 15.15 14.59
N ARG A 49 12.82 16.14 13.97
CA ARG A 49 12.43 16.09 12.56
C ARG A 49 13.65 16.07 11.64
N GLU A 50 14.66 16.88 11.93
CA GLU A 50 15.92 16.91 11.18
C GLU A 50 16.67 15.58 11.33
N ALA A 51 16.83 15.09 12.57
CA ALA A 51 17.47 13.80 12.83
C ALA A 51 16.77 12.65 12.09
N GLN A 52 15.44 12.59 12.13
CA GLN A 52 14.67 11.56 11.43
C GLN A 52 14.77 11.70 9.90
N THR A 53 14.78 12.94 9.39
CA THR A 53 14.96 13.21 7.96
C THR A 53 16.33 12.69 7.49
N GLN A 54 17.39 12.98 8.25
CA GLN A 54 18.73 12.47 7.94
C GLN A 54 18.81 10.94 8.06
N ALA A 55 18.15 10.35 9.06
CA ALA A 55 18.08 8.89 9.19
C ALA A 55 17.45 8.27 7.94
N ILE A 56 16.27 8.75 7.51
CA ILE A 56 15.58 8.26 6.31
C ILE A 56 16.42 8.44 5.06
N LEU A 57 17.06 9.61 4.87
CA LEU A 57 17.93 9.87 3.72
C LEU A 57 19.07 8.86 3.62
N ASN A 58 19.64 8.45 4.76
CA ASN A 58 20.76 7.50 4.83
C ASN A 58 20.32 6.03 4.87
N SER A 59 19.04 5.73 5.11
CA SER A 59 18.53 4.36 5.16
C SER A 59 18.60 3.65 3.80
N LYS A 60 19.14 2.44 3.78
CA LYS A 60 19.13 1.56 2.60
C LYS A 60 17.82 0.77 2.46
N THR A 61 17.14 0.54 3.57
CA THR A 61 15.85 -0.14 3.62
C THR A 61 14.82 0.74 4.31
N LEU A 62 13.54 0.60 3.94
CA LEU A 62 12.44 1.28 4.62
C LEU A 62 11.30 0.30 4.90
N PRO A 63 10.70 0.36 6.12
CA PRO A 63 9.49 -0.38 6.42
C PRO A 63 8.28 0.27 5.76
N LEU A 64 7.47 -0.53 5.07
CA LEU A 64 6.25 -0.14 4.37
C LEU A 64 4.96 -0.56 5.09
N ASP A 65 5.02 -1.64 5.86
CA ASP A 65 3.88 -2.15 6.62
C ASP A 65 4.33 -2.54 8.03
N TRP A 66 3.40 -2.46 8.97
CA TRP A 66 3.65 -2.68 10.40
C TRP A 66 2.60 -3.59 10.98
N GLU A 67 2.99 -4.39 11.95
CA GLU A 67 2.07 -5.22 12.73
C GLU A 67 2.23 -4.97 14.22
N ILE A 68 1.17 -5.25 14.98
CA ILE A 68 1.19 -5.08 16.44
C ILE A 68 2.12 -6.13 17.05
N ASP A 69 3.08 -5.68 17.84
CA ASP A 69 3.88 -6.57 18.67
C ASP A 69 3.04 -7.01 19.88
N THR A 70 2.53 -8.23 19.83
CA THR A 70 1.68 -8.80 20.89
C THR A 70 2.47 -9.21 22.14
N THR A 71 3.80 -9.15 22.11
CA THR A 71 4.65 -9.46 23.27
C THR A 71 4.77 -8.29 24.25
N GLN A 72 4.37 -7.09 23.83
CA GLN A 72 4.49 -5.85 24.61
C GLN A 72 3.15 -5.10 24.69
N SER A 73 2.91 -4.45 25.82
CA SER A 73 1.75 -3.57 25.97
C SER A 73 2.00 -2.49 27.01
N SER A 74 1.33 -1.35 26.84
CA SER A 74 1.25 -0.31 27.85
C SER A 74 -0.03 -0.45 28.64
N THR A 75 -0.10 0.14 29.84
CA THR A 75 -1.36 0.31 30.57
C THR A 75 -1.70 1.79 30.61
N ILE A 76 -2.91 2.15 30.19
CA ILE A 76 -3.41 3.53 30.29
C ILE A 76 -4.59 3.60 31.25
N SER A 77 -4.74 4.72 31.94
CA SER A 77 -5.94 4.99 32.74
C SER A 77 -7.06 5.46 31.83
N PHE A 78 -8.08 4.62 31.65
CA PHE A 78 -9.22 4.93 30.80
C PHE A 78 -10.39 5.45 31.65
N LYS A 79 -10.86 6.65 31.32
CA LYS A 79 -12.03 7.27 31.93
C LYS A 79 -13.25 7.04 31.06
N GLY A 80 -14.31 6.51 31.64
CA GLY A 80 -15.53 6.17 30.93
C GLY A 80 -16.78 6.32 31.80
N TYR A 81 -17.90 5.91 31.24
CA TYR A 81 -19.17 5.73 31.96
C TYR A 81 -19.56 4.27 31.86
N GLU A 82 -20.08 3.71 32.96
CA GLU A 82 -20.61 2.34 32.96
C GLU A 82 -21.68 2.19 31.88
N ALA A 83 -21.76 1.01 31.28
CA ALA A 83 -22.71 0.71 30.23
C ALA A 83 -23.63 -0.43 30.65
N ASP A 84 -24.93 -0.23 30.43
CA ASP A 84 -25.95 -1.24 30.59
C ASP A 84 -26.48 -1.63 29.21
N TYR A 85 -27.02 -2.86 29.08
CA TYR A 85 -27.78 -3.28 27.90
C TYR A 85 -29.26 -3.17 28.23
N ILE A 86 -30.00 -2.43 27.41
CA ILE A 86 -31.45 -2.28 27.54
C ILE A 86 -32.13 -2.77 26.26
N GLU A 87 -33.39 -3.15 26.34
CA GLU A 87 -34.16 -3.54 25.16
C GLU A 87 -34.34 -2.32 24.21
N SER A 88 -34.20 -2.59 22.92
CA SER A 88 -34.42 -1.62 21.85
C SER A 88 -35.90 -1.54 21.50
N ASP A 89 -36.52 -0.37 21.68
CA ASP A 89 -37.93 -0.15 21.34
C ASP A 89 -38.25 -0.31 19.83
N VAL A 90 -37.22 -0.39 18.97
CA VAL A 90 -37.37 -0.49 17.51
C VAL A 90 -37.17 -1.92 17.01
N THR A 91 -36.29 -2.68 17.65
CA THR A 91 -35.83 -3.99 17.15
C THR A 91 -36.03 -5.13 18.14
N ASN A 92 -36.46 -4.83 19.37
CA ASN A 92 -36.56 -5.75 20.51
C ASN A 92 -35.23 -6.47 20.84
N ALA A 93 -34.11 -6.00 20.29
CA ALA A 93 -32.78 -6.51 20.59
C ALA A 93 -32.14 -5.71 21.74
N GLU A 94 -31.16 -6.28 22.41
CA GLU A 94 -30.37 -5.54 23.39
C GLU A 94 -29.55 -4.44 22.71
N ARG A 95 -29.55 -3.24 23.31
CA ARG A 95 -28.74 -2.11 22.87
C ARG A 95 -27.94 -1.53 24.02
N LEU A 96 -26.71 -1.11 23.71
CA LEU A 96 -25.82 -0.44 24.63
C LEU A 96 -26.37 0.92 25.06
N LYS A 97 -26.36 1.21 26.36
CA LYS A 97 -26.67 2.52 26.94
C LYS A 97 -25.67 2.86 28.04
N TYR A 98 -24.92 3.93 27.82
CA TYR A 98 -24.02 4.47 28.84
C TYR A 98 -24.77 5.27 29.90
N ASP A 99 -24.49 5.01 31.19
CA ASP A 99 -25.02 5.79 32.31
C ASP A 99 -24.04 6.91 32.70
N LYS A 100 -24.41 8.14 32.30
CA LYS A 100 -23.64 9.36 32.60
C LYS A 100 -23.52 9.66 34.10
N LYS A 101 -24.29 9.01 34.96
CA LYS A 101 -24.23 9.16 36.42
C LYS A 101 -23.25 8.20 37.09
N ARG A 102 -22.72 7.20 36.35
CA ARG A 102 -21.78 6.19 36.83
C ARG A 102 -20.45 6.32 36.09
N PRO A 103 -19.66 7.38 36.33
CA PRO A 103 -18.30 7.45 35.77
C PRO A 103 -17.41 6.40 36.41
N PHE A 104 -16.48 5.86 35.64
CA PHE A 104 -15.41 5.01 36.15
C PHE A 104 -14.07 5.45 35.58
N GLU A 105 -13.01 5.04 36.27
CA GLU A 105 -11.64 5.10 35.79
C GLU A 105 -11.02 3.73 36.03
N LYS A 106 -10.50 3.10 34.97
CA LYS A 106 -9.89 1.77 35.09
C LYS A 106 -8.64 1.64 34.23
N PRO A 107 -7.63 0.88 34.68
CA PRO A 107 -6.50 0.53 33.84
C PRO A 107 -6.97 -0.35 32.68
N VAL A 108 -6.55 -0.01 31.46
CA VAL A 108 -6.77 -0.84 30.27
C VAL A 108 -5.45 -1.11 29.58
N VAL A 109 -5.32 -2.35 29.06
CA VAL A 109 -4.18 -2.75 28.24
C VAL A 109 -4.28 -2.03 26.90
N TYR A 110 -3.19 -1.39 26.50
CA TYR A 110 -3.06 -0.65 25.25
C TYR A 110 -1.90 -1.21 24.45
N SER A 111 -2.22 -1.93 23.37
CA SER A 111 -1.24 -2.51 22.45
C SER A 111 -0.77 -1.46 21.44
N ASN A 112 0.28 -0.72 21.80
CA ASN A 112 0.82 0.40 21.02
C ASN A 112 2.26 0.19 20.54
N TYR A 113 2.75 -1.04 20.59
CA TYR A 113 4.06 -1.44 20.08
C TYR A 113 3.89 -2.07 18.71
N TYR A 114 4.79 -1.76 17.79
CA TYR A 114 4.74 -2.20 16.40
C TYR A 114 6.10 -2.67 15.91
N THR A 115 6.09 -3.69 15.07
CA THR A 115 7.28 -4.20 14.35
C THR A 115 7.07 -4.10 12.84
N PRO A 116 8.12 -3.86 12.04
CA PRO A 116 8.02 -3.92 10.59
C PRO A 116 7.54 -5.29 10.13
N LYS A 117 6.46 -5.32 9.36
CA LYS A 117 5.93 -6.52 8.71
C LYS A 117 6.45 -6.66 7.27
N LEU A 118 6.69 -5.54 6.61
CA LEU A 118 7.25 -5.47 5.26
C LEU A 118 8.32 -4.39 5.23
N GLU A 119 9.49 -4.76 4.70
CA GLU A 119 10.57 -3.83 4.39
C GLU A 119 11.00 -3.99 2.94
N VAL A 120 11.43 -2.88 2.33
CA VAL A 120 11.97 -2.87 0.97
C VAL A 120 13.33 -2.21 0.95
N GLU A 121 14.18 -2.66 0.04
CA GLU A 121 15.39 -1.94 -0.33
C GLU A 121 15.02 -0.66 -1.09
N VAL A 122 15.65 0.46 -0.78
CA VAL A 122 15.38 1.71 -1.48
C VAL A 122 16.24 1.78 -2.75
N PRO A 123 15.64 1.85 -3.96
CA PRO A 123 16.41 2.01 -5.19
C PRO A 123 17.07 3.38 -5.26
N GLU A 124 18.05 3.56 -6.15
CA GLU A 124 18.65 4.86 -6.44
C GLU A 124 17.60 5.83 -7.02
N ALA A 125 16.76 5.31 -7.93
CA ALA A 125 15.70 6.06 -8.54
C ALA A 125 14.53 5.17 -8.94
N TYR A 126 13.38 5.80 -9.14
CA TYR A 126 12.24 5.21 -9.84
C TYR A 126 12.10 5.83 -11.22
N ILE A 127 11.67 5.04 -12.20
CA ILE A 127 11.33 5.52 -13.54
C ILE A 127 9.83 5.36 -13.74
N ILE A 128 9.16 6.48 -14.06
CA ILE A 128 7.71 6.54 -14.25
C ILE A 128 7.45 6.97 -15.69
N PRO A 129 6.83 6.10 -16.50
CA PRO A 129 6.44 6.44 -17.86
C PRO A 129 5.42 7.59 -17.90
N GLN A 130 5.57 8.47 -18.90
CA GLN A 130 4.80 9.73 -18.98
C GLN A 130 3.28 9.56 -19.09
N GLN A 131 2.80 8.39 -19.54
CA GLN A 131 1.36 8.10 -19.61
C GLN A 131 0.68 8.10 -18.23
N TRP A 132 1.44 7.94 -17.14
CA TRP A 132 0.92 7.98 -15.77
C TRP A 132 0.86 9.41 -15.23
N TYR A 133 0.27 10.31 -16.02
CA TYR A 133 0.22 11.74 -15.73
C TYR A 133 -0.39 12.06 -14.34
N GLY A 134 -1.40 11.29 -13.91
CA GLY A 134 -2.00 11.47 -12.58
C GLY A 134 -1.00 11.25 -11.44
N VAL A 135 -0.15 10.23 -11.56
CA VAL A 135 0.93 9.95 -10.60
C VAL A 135 2.00 11.05 -10.66
N ILE A 136 2.35 11.52 -11.86
CA ILE A 136 3.33 12.59 -12.04
C ILE A 136 2.83 13.92 -11.45
N GLU A 137 1.56 14.26 -11.61
CA GLU A 137 0.97 15.45 -10.98
C GLU A 137 0.97 15.34 -9.45
N LEU A 138 0.77 14.14 -8.89
CA LEU A 138 0.89 13.92 -7.44
C LEU A 138 2.33 14.06 -6.94
N MET A 139 3.32 13.61 -7.70
CA MET A 139 4.73 13.85 -7.41
C MET A 139 5.02 15.36 -7.36
N LYS A 140 4.55 16.11 -8.35
CA LYS A 140 4.70 17.57 -8.42
C LYS A 140 3.97 18.28 -7.26
N LEU A 141 2.74 17.87 -6.94
CA LEU A 141 1.96 18.43 -5.82
C LEU A 141 2.67 18.24 -4.47
N ASN A 142 3.40 17.14 -4.31
CA ASN A 142 4.19 16.83 -3.12
C ASN A 142 5.64 17.33 -3.21
N ALA A 143 5.94 18.23 -4.14
CA ALA A 143 7.25 18.86 -4.35
C ALA A 143 8.39 17.85 -4.52
N ILE A 144 8.11 16.72 -5.16
CA ILE A 144 9.12 15.72 -5.52
C ILE A 144 9.87 16.19 -6.75
N ASN A 145 11.20 16.25 -6.64
CA ASN A 145 12.07 16.57 -7.76
C ASN A 145 12.25 15.35 -8.66
N TYR A 146 12.18 15.57 -9.97
CA TYR A 146 12.42 14.54 -10.97
C TYR A 146 13.07 15.13 -12.22
N GLN A 147 13.73 14.28 -12.98
CA GLN A 147 14.32 14.62 -14.28
C GLN A 147 13.49 13.99 -15.39
N THR A 148 13.31 14.70 -16.50
CA THR A 148 12.65 14.15 -17.69
C THR A 148 13.70 13.65 -18.68
N LEU A 149 13.54 12.42 -19.16
CA LEU A 149 14.38 11.86 -20.22
C LEU A 149 14.25 12.69 -21.50
N LYS A 150 15.38 13.15 -22.03
CA LYS A 150 15.44 14.01 -23.23
C LYS A 150 15.47 13.24 -24.53
N LYS A 151 15.69 11.94 -24.47
CA LYS A 151 15.71 11.00 -25.60
C LYS A 151 15.35 9.61 -25.08
N ASP A 152 14.99 8.73 -25.99
CA ASP A 152 14.81 7.32 -25.68
C ASP A 152 16.11 6.76 -25.07
N THR A 153 15.96 6.03 -23.97
CA THR A 153 17.09 5.57 -23.15
C THR A 153 16.83 4.15 -22.68
N THR A 154 17.73 3.24 -23.00
CA THR A 154 17.70 1.86 -22.48
C THR A 154 18.48 1.79 -21.17
N LEU A 155 17.82 1.28 -20.13
CA LEU A 155 18.41 1.11 -18.81
C LEU A 155 18.13 -0.30 -18.30
N THR A 156 19.10 -0.89 -17.62
CA THR A 156 18.90 -2.11 -16.82
C THR A 156 18.18 -1.72 -15.54
N VAL A 157 16.99 -2.27 -15.34
CA VAL A 157 16.12 -1.94 -14.21
C VAL A 157 15.61 -3.19 -13.55
N GLU A 158 15.24 -3.05 -12.28
CA GLU A 158 14.39 -4.01 -11.62
C GLU A 158 12.91 -3.66 -11.90
N SER A 159 12.17 -4.68 -12.32
CA SER A 159 10.80 -4.59 -12.80
C SER A 159 9.90 -5.50 -11.99
N TYR A 160 8.75 -4.99 -11.55
CA TYR A 160 7.76 -5.80 -10.87
C TYR A 160 6.66 -6.29 -11.80
N LYS A 161 6.21 -7.52 -11.55
CA LYS A 161 4.91 -8.03 -11.96
C LYS A 161 4.07 -8.24 -10.72
N ILE A 162 2.85 -7.71 -10.69
CA ILE A 162 1.91 -7.99 -9.60
C ILE A 162 1.64 -9.51 -9.63
N ASP A 163 1.80 -10.17 -8.48
CA ASP A 163 1.60 -11.61 -8.36
C ASP A 163 0.19 -11.89 -7.81
N THR A 164 -0.14 -11.32 -6.66
CA THR A 164 -1.49 -11.38 -6.07
C THR A 164 -1.92 -10.03 -5.54
N TYR A 165 -3.23 -9.80 -5.51
CA TYR A 165 -3.88 -8.69 -4.82
C TYR A 165 -5.35 -9.03 -4.60
N GLU A 166 -5.98 -8.36 -3.65
CA GLU A 166 -7.43 -8.36 -3.45
C GLU A 166 -7.97 -6.94 -3.61
N THR A 167 -9.26 -6.77 -3.90
CA THR A 167 -9.89 -5.46 -4.10
C THR A 167 -11.14 -5.32 -3.24
N ARG A 168 -11.29 -4.17 -2.56
CA ARG A 168 -12.50 -3.85 -1.80
C ARG A 168 -13.71 -3.78 -2.74
N ARG A 169 -14.89 -4.19 -2.25
CA ARG A 169 -16.13 -4.22 -3.06
C ARG A 169 -16.92 -2.91 -3.03
N SER A 170 -16.56 -1.99 -2.13
CA SER A 170 -17.21 -0.69 -1.98
C SER A 170 -16.17 0.40 -2.11
N PRO A 171 -16.54 1.55 -2.70
CA PRO A 171 -15.63 2.67 -2.85
C PRO A 171 -15.34 3.31 -1.48
N TYR A 172 -14.14 3.83 -1.32
CA TYR A 172 -13.71 4.68 -0.23
C TYR A 172 -13.07 5.93 -0.82
N GLU A 173 -13.62 7.11 -0.55
CA GLU A 173 -13.16 8.38 -1.14
C GLU A 173 -13.09 8.35 -2.69
N GLY A 174 -13.95 7.57 -3.34
CA GLY A 174 -13.96 7.39 -4.81
C GLY A 174 -13.02 6.31 -5.34
N HIS A 175 -12.33 5.57 -4.47
CA HIS A 175 -11.34 4.56 -4.82
C HIS A 175 -11.78 3.14 -4.44
N TYR A 176 -11.42 2.16 -5.28
CA TYR A 176 -11.61 0.73 -4.99
C TYR A 176 -10.26 0.13 -4.60
N GLN A 177 -9.92 0.28 -3.31
CA GLN A 177 -8.57 -0.01 -2.86
C GLN A 177 -8.19 -1.48 -3.03
N HIS A 178 -6.96 -1.71 -3.50
CA HIS A 178 -6.32 -3.02 -3.46
C HIS A 178 -5.60 -3.25 -2.13
N TYR A 179 -5.46 -4.51 -1.74
CA TYR A 179 -4.75 -4.92 -0.52
C TYR A 179 -4.17 -6.33 -0.68
N ASN A 180 -3.35 -6.78 0.29
CA ASN A 180 -2.62 -8.05 0.23
C ASN A 180 -1.80 -8.20 -1.07
N THR A 181 -1.27 -7.07 -1.56
CA THR A 181 -0.52 -7.01 -2.80
C THR A 181 0.86 -7.65 -2.64
N THR A 182 1.19 -8.57 -3.53
CA THR A 182 2.51 -9.19 -3.65
C THR A 182 3.05 -9.02 -5.05
N VAL A 183 4.38 -9.06 -5.20
CA VAL A 183 5.05 -8.87 -6.49
C VAL A 183 6.12 -9.92 -6.74
N LYS A 184 6.39 -10.16 -8.02
CA LYS A 184 7.57 -10.85 -8.50
C LYS A 184 8.51 -9.84 -9.13
N SER A 185 9.77 -9.88 -8.73
CA SER A 185 10.79 -8.98 -9.23
C SER A 185 11.71 -9.66 -10.25
N THR A 186 12.07 -8.94 -11.31
CA THR A 186 13.07 -9.37 -12.29
C THR A 186 13.92 -8.20 -12.77
N THR A 187 15.22 -8.42 -12.95
CA THR A 187 16.11 -7.47 -13.61
C THR A 187 16.04 -7.65 -15.12
N LYS A 188 15.83 -6.57 -15.87
CA LYS A 188 15.80 -6.60 -17.34
C LYS A 188 16.18 -5.24 -17.94
N ASP A 189 16.60 -5.25 -19.19
CA ASP A 189 16.79 -4.02 -19.98
C ASP A 189 15.44 -3.53 -20.50
N VAL A 190 15.13 -2.26 -20.22
CA VAL A 190 13.90 -1.59 -20.68
C VAL A 190 14.28 -0.33 -21.42
N THR A 191 13.68 -0.11 -22.58
CA THR A 191 13.81 1.15 -23.32
C THR A 191 12.69 2.09 -22.91
N PHE A 192 13.07 3.16 -22.24
CA PHE A 192 12.19 4.25 -21.83
C PHE A 192 12.14 5.32 -22.93
N ARG A 193 11.02 6.02 -23.02
CA ARG A 193 10.78 7.03 -24.05
C ARG A 193 11.21 8.40 -23.58
N GLN A 194 11.56 9.26 -24.54
CA GLN A 194 11.61 10.70 -24.29
C GLN A 194 10.31 11.16 -23.62
N GLY A 195 10.43 11.92 -22.52
CA GLY A 195 9.28 12.39 -21.73
C GLY A 195 9.03 11.59 -20.46
N ASP A 196 9.49 10.35 -20.36
CA ASP A 196 9.42 9.58 -19.11
C ASP A 196 10.27 10.26 -18.02
N ILE A 197 9.88 10.10 -16.76
CA ILE A 197 10.54 10.78 -15.64
C ILE A 197 11.37 9.83 -14.79
N VAL A 198 12.49 10.33 -14.29
CA VAL A 198 13.39 9.68 -13.34
C VAL A 198 13.30 10.43 -12.01
N VAL A 199 12.81 9.73 -10.99
CA VAL A 199 12.59 10.25 -9.63
C VAL A 199 13.70 9.69 -8.73
N ASN A 200 14.74 10.49 -8.48
CA ASN A 200 15.82 10.08 -7.59
C ASN A 200 15.32 9.98 -6.13
N THR A 201 15.71 8.95 -5.39
CA THR A 201 15.22 8.75 -4.01
C THR A 201 16.00 9.57 -2.98
N ALA A 202 17.20 10.05 -3.29
CA ALA A 202 18.06 10.83 -2.41
C ALA A 202 17.61 12.30 -2.28
N GLN A 203 16.39 12.52 -1.81
CA GLN A 203 15.80 13.84 -1.58
C GLN A 203 14.86 13.84 -0.39
N PHE A 204 14.47 15.03 0.10
CA PHE A 204 13.62 15.18 1.30
C PHE A 204 12.35 14.31 1.28
N GLY A 205 11.72 14.15 0.11
CA GLY A 205 10.54 13.31 -0.09
C GLY A 205 10.79 11.81 -0.20
N LYS A 206 11.99 11.29 0.14
CA LYS A 206 12.35 9.86 0.00
C LYS A 206 11.29 8.91 0.54
N ARG A 207 10.79 9.15 1.76
CA ARG A 207 9.77 8.30 2.37
C ARG A 207 8.46 8.32 1.57
N TYR A 208 8.01 9.49 1.12
CA TYR A 208 6.83 9.60 0.26
C TYR A 208 6.99 8.85 -1.05
N ILE A 209 8.13 9.01 -1.73
CA ILE A 209 8.42 8.33 -3.01
C ILE A 209 8.32 6.81 -2.85
N VAL A 210 9.01 6.26 -1.85
CA VAL A 210 9.05 4.81 -1.63
C VAL A 210 7.68 4.28 -1.19
N GLU A 211 7.01 4.96 -0.26
CA GLU A 211 5.67 4.56 0.22
C GLU A 211 4.62 4.55 -0.90
N THR A 212 4.68 5.51 -1.82
CA THR A 212 3.65 5.65 -2.87
C THR A 212 3.94 4.83 -4.11
N LEU A 213 5.20 4.54 -4.43
CA LEU A 213 5.61 3.82 -5.64
C LEU A 213 5.84 2.32 -5.44
N GLU A 214 6.00 1.84 -4.21
CA GLU A 214 6.10 0.40 -3.94
C GLU A 214 4.69 -0.21 -3.82
N PRO A 215 4.26 -1.09 -4.74
CA PRO A 215 2.86 -1.53 -4.84
C PRO A 215 2.38 -2.34 -3.62
N GLN A 216 3.31 -2.86 -2.84
CA GLN A 216 3.01 -3.61 -1.62
C GLN A 216 2.70 -2.71 -0.41
N ALA A 217 3.04 -1.40 -0.47
CA ALA A 217 2.73 -0.48 0.61
C ALA A 217 1.21 -0.22 0.70
N PRO A 218 0.61 -0.16 1.90
CA PRO A 218 -0.83 0.05 2.07
C PRO A 218 -1.37 1.30 1.36
N ASP A 219 -0.60 2.39 1.36
CA ASP A 219 -0.96 3.67 0.74
C ASP A 219 -0.29 3.91 -0.62
N SER A 220 0.14 2.85 -1.30
CA SER A 220 0.71 2.94 -2.64
C SER A 220 -0.31 3.39 -3.68
N PHE A 221 0.16 4.01 -4.77
CA PHE A 221 -0.72 4.34 -5.89
C PHE A 221 -1.34 3.10 -6.54
N PHE A 222 -0.66 1.96 -6.48
CA PHE A 222 -1.26 0.69 -6.87
C PHE A 222 -2.46 0.36 -5.98
N ASN A 223 -2.28 0.34 -4.65
CA ASN A 223 -3.38 0.04 -3.73
C ASN A 223 -4.49 1.09 -3.73
N TRP A 224 -4.20 2.32 -4.18
CA TRP A 224 -5.19 3.36 -4.46
C TRP A 224 -5.70 3.35 -5.91
N ASN A 225 -5.59 2.22 -6.62
CA ASN A 225 -6.19 1.95 -7.92
C ASN A 225 -5.82 2.93 -9.07
N PHE A 226 -4.64 3.54 -9.01
CA PHE A 226 -4.15 4.45 -10.06
C PHE A 226 -3.65 3.71 -11.31
N PHE A 227 -3.40 2.39 -11.20
CA PHE A 227 -2.77 1.58 -12.25
C PHE A 227 -3.68 0.48 -12.82
N ASP A 228 -4.99 0.50 -12.55
CA ASP A 228 -5.93 -0.59 -12.87
C ASP A 228 -5.95 -1.03 -14.33
N THR A 229 -5.51 -0.16 -15.26
CA THR A 229 -5.42 -0.52 -16.68
C THR A 229 -4.48 -1.70 -16.94
N ILE A 230 -3.54 -2.00 -16.04
CA ILE A 230 -2.64 -3.17 -16.15
C ILE A 230 -3.30 -4.47 -15.68
N LEU A 231 -4.43 -4.41 -14.96
CA LEU A 231 -5.08 -5.56 -14.34
C LEU A 231 -6.03 -6.30 -15.29
N GLN A 232 -6.41 -5.64 -16.39
CA GLN A 232 -7.23 -6.26 -17.41
C GLN A 232 -6.36 -6.91 -18.48
N GLN A 233 -6.40 -8.24 -18.58
CA GLN A 233 -5.91 -8.96 -19.75
C GLN A 233 -6.73 -8.56 -20.99
N LYS A 234 -6.05 -8.17 -22.07
CA LYS A 234 -6.67 -7.73 -23.32
C LYS A 234 -6.84 -8.89 -24.30
N GLU A 235 -5.90 -9.82 -24.31
CA GLU A 235 -5.90 -10.97 -25.22
C GLU A 235 -5.98 -12.28 -24.45
N GLY A 236 -6.95 -13.12 -24.80
CA GLY A 236 -7.12 -14.46 -24.24
C GLY A 236 -6.71 -15.56 -25.22
N PHE A 237 -6.91 -16.82 -24.82
CA PHE A 237 -6.76 -17.96 -25.72
C PHE A 237 -8.12 -18.57 -26.05
N SER A 238 -8.22 -19.16 -27.24
CA SER A 238 -9.35 -20.00 -27.60
C SER A 238 -9.02 -21.47 -27.29
N PRO A 239 -9.79 -22.19 -26.44
CA PRO A 239 -9.45 -23.53 -26.00
C PRO A 239 -9.16 -24.52 -27.14
N TYR A 240 -9.97 -24.51 -28.19
CA TYR A 240 -9.86 -25.47 -29.30
C TYR A 240 -8.60 -25.25 -30.18
N VAL A 241 -7.99 -24.06 -30.15
CA VAL A 241 -6.69 -23.82 -30.82
C VAL A 241 -5.55 -24.04 -29.83
N TRP A 242 -5.74 -23.61 -28.59
CA TRP A 242 -4.70 -23.62 -27.56
C TRP A 242 -4.36 -25.02 -27.08
N GLU A 243 -5.31 -25.95 -27.03
CA GLU A 243 -5.11 -27.28 -26.47
C GLU A 243 -3.97 -28.06 -27.16
N ASP A 244 -3.93 -28.06 -28.48
CA ASP A 244 -2.86 -28.73 -29.25
C ASP A 244 -1.49 -28.09 -29.02
N ILE A 245 -1.46 -26.76 -28.87
CA ILE A 245 -0.23 -26.00 -28.61
C ILE A 245 0.24 -26.28 -27.18
N ALA A 246 -0.66 -26.26 -26.20
CA ALA A 246 -0.38 -26.55 -24.79
C ALA A 246 0.15 -27.98 -24.60
N ALA A 247 -0.45 -28.96 -25.29
CA ALA A 247 0.03 -30.35 -25.29
C ALA A 247 1.44 -30.46 -25.88
N ARG A 248 1.75 -29.70 -26.94
CA ARG A 248 3.09 -29.63 -27.52
C ARG A 248 4.08 -28.95 -26.58
N LEU A 249 3.68 -27.85 -25.94
CA LEU A 249 4.48 -27.10 -24.97
C LEU A 249 4.96 -28.02 -23.82
N LEU A 250 4.04 -28.81 -23.25
CA LEU A 250 4.36 -29.77 -22.19
C LEU A 250 5.33 -30.87 -22.65
N LYS A 251 5.23 -31.35 -23.90
CA LYS A 251 6.15 -32.36 -24.44
C LYS A 251 7.55 -31.79 -24.68
N LEU A 252 7.65 -30.53 -25.07
CA LEU A 252 8.92 -29.87 -25.40
C LEU A 252 9.63 -29.32 -24.15
N ASP A 253 8.91 -29.04 -23.07
CA ASP A 253 9.47 -28.56 -21.80
C ASP A 253 9.13 -29.52 -20.64
N PRO A 254 10.01 -30.50 -20.36
CA PRO A 254 9.83 -31.43 -19.23
C PRO A 254 9.77 -30.72 -17.86
N LYS A 255 10.43 -29.56 -17.70
CA LYS A 255 10.38 -28.81 -16.43
C LYS A 255 8.99 -28.21 -16.22
N LEU A 256 8.40 -27.65 -17.28
CA LEU A 256 7.03 -27.17 -17.24
C LEU A 256 6.04 -28.32 -16.99
N GLN A 257 6.27 -29.48 -17.60
CA GLN A 257 5.44 -30.66 -17.36
C GLN A 257 5.46 -31.11 -15.89
N ILE A 258 6.63 -31.13 -15.26
CA ILE A 258 6.75 -31.42 -13.83
C ILE A 258 5.98 -30.38 -13.00
N LYS A 259 6.17 -29.08 -13.26
CA LYS A 259 5.44 -28.01 -12.55
C LYS A 259 3.92 -28.14 -12.69
N PHE A 260 3.43 -28.46 -13.89
CA PHE A 260 2.02 -28.68 -14.16
C PHE A 260 1.46 -29.85 -13.35
N ASN A 261 2.16 -30.99 -13.36
CA ASN A 261 1.75 -32.19 -12.62
C ASN A 261 1.79 -31.97 -11.10
N VAL A 262 2.82 -31.28 -10.60
CA VAL A 262 2.94 -30.90 -9.18
C VAL A 262 1.76 -30.02 -8.77
N LYS A 263 1.43 -28.98 -9.54
CA LYS A 263 0.26 -28.14 -9.21
C LYS A 263 -1.02 -28.99 -9.23
N LYS A 264 -1.20 -29.84 -10.23
CA LYS A 264 -2.34 -30.75 -10.33
C LYS A 264 -2.46 -31.74 -9.17
N SER A 265 -1.35 -32.17 -8.55
CA SER A 265 -1.41 -33.07 -7.39
C SER A 265 -1.73 -32.37 -6.07
N TYR A 266 -1.38 -31.09 -5.92
CA TYR A 266 -1.56 -30.34 -4.67
C TYR A 266 -2.83 -29.47 -4.64
N ASP A 267 -3.49 -29.26 -5.79
CA ASP A 267 -4.61 -28.34 -5.94
C ASP A 267 -5.80 -29.06 -6.62
N PRO A 268 -6.74 -29.63 -5.84
CA PRO A 268 -7.90 -30.34 -6.37
C PRO A 268 -8.82 -29.48 -7.24
N ASP A 269 -8.96 -28.19 -6.90
CA ASP A 269 -9.80 -27.26 -7.67
C ASP A 269 -9.19 -27.02 -9.06
N PHE A 270 -7.87 -26.88 -9.13
CA PHE A 270 -7.15 -26.83 -10.40
C PHE A 270 -7.26 -28.15 -11.17
N ALA A 271 -7.08 -29.29 -10.50
CA ALA A 271 -7.11 -30.60 -11.14
C ALA A 271 -8.46 -30.93 -11.80
N ASN A 272 -9.56 -30.47 -11.19
CA ASN A 272 -10.93 -30.69 -11.64
C ASN A 272 -11.45 -29.59 -12.58
N ASN A 273 -10.65 -28.57 -12.87
CA ASN A 273 -11.03 -27.47 -13.76
C ASN A 273 -10.14 -27.45 -15.01
N TRP A 274 -10.67 -27.94 -16.14
CA TRP A 274 -9.95 -28.01 -17.41
C TRP A 274 -9.53 -26.63 -17.92
N PHE A 275 -10.37 -25.61 -17.73
CA PHE A 275 -10.10 -24.26 -18.20
C PHE A 275 -8.98 -23.62 -17.37
N ALA A 276 -9.01 -23.81 -16.04
CA ALA A 276 -7.93 -23.34 -15.17
C ALA A 276 -6.58 -23.98 -15.52
N GLN A 277 -6.57 -25.27 -15.91
CA GLN A 277 -5.37 -25.96 -16.39
C GLN A 277 -4.83 -25.32 -17.68
N LEU A 278 -5.69 -25.09 -18.67
CA LEU A 278 -5.30 -24.45 -19.94
C LEU A 278 -4.84 -23.00 -19.75
N ASP A 279 -5.53 -22.24 -18.90
CA ASP A 279 -5.18 -20.85 -18.55
C ASP A 279 -3.83 -20.76 -17.85
N TRP A 280 -3.56 -21.66 -16.90
CA TRP A 280 -2.26 -21.71 -16.24
C TRP A 280 -1.15 -22.02 -17.24
N LEU A 281 -1.35 -22.98 -18.15
CA LEU A 281 -0.37 -23.28 -19.21
C LEU A 281 -0.17 -22.10 -20.14
N HIS A 282 -1.23 -21.37 -20.49
CA HIS A 282 -1.15 -20.17 -21.31
C HIS A 282 -0.26 -19.12 -20.62
N LYS A 283 -0.49 -18.87 -19.32
CA LYS A 283 0.31 -17.95 -18.49
C LYS A 283 1.78 -18.35 -18.35
N GLN A 284 2.12 -19.63 -18.53
CA GLN A 284 3.51 -20.12 -18.53
C GLN A 284 4.15 -20.08 -19.93
N SER A 285 3.42 -19.64 -20.96
CA SER A 285 3.87 -19.69 -22.35
C SER A 285 4.28 -18.32 -22.89
N PRO A 286 5.04 -18.27 -24.00
CA PRO A 286 5.35 -17.03 -24.70
C PRO A 286 4.14 -16.30 -25.31
N TYR A 287 2.97 -16.94 -25.34
CA TYR A 287 1.74 -16.36 -25.92
C TYR A 287 0.96 -15.53 -24.91
N TYR A 288 1.35 -15.56 -23.63
CA TYR A 288 0.72 -14.73 -22.62
C TYR A 288 1.10 -13.27 -22.78
N GLU A 289 0.10 -12.39 -22.67
CA GLU A 289 0.29 -10.94 -22.75
C GLU A 289 1.27 -10.46 -21.67
N GLU A 290 2.43 -9.95 -22.10
CA GLU A 290 3.46 -9.47 -21.18
C GLU A 290 2.98 -8.31 -20.32
N ALA A 291 2.17 -7.42 -20.90
CA ALA A 291 1.65 -6.21 -20.28
C ALA A 291 0.65 -6.48 -19.14
N HIS A 292 -0.03 -7.63 -19.15
CA HIS A 292 -0.98 -7.97 -18.11
C HIS A 292 -0.26 -8.17 -16.76
N MET A 293 -0.71 -7.45 -15.74
CA MET A 293 -0.14 -7.39 -14.38
C MET A 293 1.28 -6.81 -14.31
N GLN A 294 1.81 -6.27 -15.40
CA GLN A 294 3.13 -5.62 -15.40
C GLN A 294 3.03 -4.27 -14.71
N TYR A 295 3.66 -4.14 -13.55
CA TYR A 295 3.68 -2.88 -12.82
C TYR A 295 4.50 -1.86 -13.63
N PRO A 296 4.01 -0.63 -13.81
CA PRO A 296 4.59 0.28 -14.79
C PRO A 296 5.65 1.23 -14.21
N VAL A 297 5.95 1.14 -12.91
CA VAL A 297 7.04 1.88 -12.28
C VAL A 297 8.22 0.95 -12.10
N TYR A 298 9.40 1.42 -12.50
CA TYR A 298 10.63 0.63 -12.54
C TYR A 298 11.62 1.15 -11.52
N ARG A 299 12.42 0.24 -10.94
CA ARG A 299 13.41 0.54 -9.93
C ARG A 299 14.80 0.53 -10.57
N LEU A 300 15.52 1.64 -10.46
CA LEU A 300 16.94 1.71 -10.81
C LEU A 300 17.74 1.37 -9.54
N ILE A 301 18.28 0.15 -9.49
CA ILE A 301 19.06 -0.33 -8.35
C ILE A 301 20.49 0.21 -8.47
N SER A 302 21.04 0.66 -7.35
CA SER A 302 22.43 1.10 -7.26
C SER A 302 23.36 -0.07 -7.64
N GLY A 303 24.27 0.17 -8.59
CA GLY A 303 25.32 -0.78 -8.96
C GLY A 303 26.38 -0.98 -7.88
#